data_AF-A0A354TAA7-F1
#
_entry.id   AF-A0A354TAA7-F1
#
_cell.length_a   1.000
_cell.length_b   1.000
_cell.length_c   1.000
_cell.angle_alpha   90.00
_cell.angle_beta   90.00
_cell.angle_gamma   90.00
#
_symmetry.space_group_name_H-M   'P 1'
#
loop_
_entity.id
_entity.type
_entity.pdbx_description
1 polymer ?
#
loop_
_entity_poly.entity_id
_entity_poly.type
_entity_poly.pdbx_seq_one_letter_code
_entity_poly.pdbx_strand_id
1 'polypeptide(L)'
;GHGGINGGANLHPKLYVQMYQAAAAQDLQRTRELHAKVMQIAGSIYTVGRHKSAIIKGLKCALSLLGICEDHMAEPFHRFRDAEREIIRERLTALGLIA
;
A
#
# COMPACT_ATOMS: atom_id res chain seq x y z
N GLY A 1 13.90 -11.37 13.73
CA GLY A 1 14.61 -10.38 12.89
C GLY A 1 14.44 -9.00 13.48
N HIS A 2 15.24 -8.02 13.07
CA HIS A 2 15.27 -6.69 13.72
C HIS A 2 14.16 -5.72 13.26
N GLY A 3 13.53 -5.96 12.10
CA GLY A 3 12.51 -5.08 11.54
C GLY A 3 12.24 -5.36 10.06
N GLY A 4 11.62 -4.40 9.36
CA GLY A 4 11.32 -4.50 7.93
C GLY A 4 11.39 -3.15 7.21
N ILE A 5 11.80 -3.18 5.93
CA ILE A 5 11.89 -2.01 5.05
C ILE A 5 10.65 -2.01 4.15
N ASN A 6 9.54 -1.51 4.69
CA ASN A 6 8.21 -1.71 4.11
C ASN A 6 7.77 -0.53 3.23
N GLY A 7 7.64 -0.73 1.92
CA GLY A 7 7.13 0.30 1.01
C GLY A 7 5.71 0.78 1.35
N GLY A 8 4.82 -0.14 1.74
CA GLY A 8 3.45 0.19 2.12
C GLY A 8 3.31 1.01 3.41
N ALA A 9 4.39 1.16 4.18
CA ALA A 9 4.39 2.04 5.34
C ALA A 9 4.28 3.52 4.96
N ASN A 10 4.57 3.89 3.70
CA ASN A 10 4.24 5.22 3.18
C ASN A 10 2.72 5.46 3.17
N LEU A 11 1.94 4.41 2.89
CA LEU A 11 0.49 4.47 2.79
C LEU A 11 -0.20 4.34 4.16
N HIS A 12 0.23 3.37 4.98
CA HIS A 12 -0.41 3.08 6.25
C HIS A 12 0.61 2.86 7.39
N PRO A 13 1.39 3.89 7.78
CA PRO A 13 2.53 3.72 8.70
C PRO A 13 2.15 3.07 10.03
N LYS A 14 1.01 3.48 10.62
CA LYS A 14 0.51 2.94 11.90
C LYS A 14 0.31 1.41 11.87
N LEU A 15 -0.16 0.85 10.75
CA LEU A 15 -0.39 -0.60 10.61
C LEU A 15 0.93 -1.37 10.72
N TYR A 16 1.97 -0.92 10.02
CA TYR A 16 3.27 -1.58 10.01
C TYR A 16 3.97 -1.47 11.37
N VAL A 17 3.87 -0.32 12.05
CA VAL A 17 4.38 -0.15 13.42
C VAL A 17 3.68 -1.08 14.39
N GLN A 18 2.35 -1.14 14.37
CA GLN A 18 1.56 -2.03 15.22
C GLN A 18 1.89 -3.50 14.96
N MET A 19 2.07 -3.89 13.70
CA MET A 19 2.42 -5.26 13.34
C MET A 19 3.81 -5.64 13.86
N TYR A 20 4.79 -4.72 13.75
CA TYR A 20 6.12 -4.93 14.32
C TYR A 20 6.09 -5.05 15.84
N GLN A 21 5.36 -4.17 16.52
CA GLN A 21 5.22 -4.21 17.99
C GLN A 21 4.58 -5.51 18.47
N ALA A 22 3.53 -5.98 17.80
CA ALA A 22 2.89 -7.27 18.10
C ALA A 22 3.87 -8.44 17.92
N ALA A 23 4.65 -8.44 16.82
CA ALA A 23 5.64 -9.47 16.58
C ALA A 23 6.78 -9.45 17.60
N ALA A 24 7.25 -8.25 17.99
CA ALA A 24 8.28 -8.07 19.01
C ALA A 24 7.82 -8.53 20.40
N ALA A 25 6.52 -8.35 20.71
CA ALA A 25 5.88 -8.84 21.93
C ALA A 25 5.50 -10.33 21.87
N GLN A 26 5.83 -11.04 20.78
CA GLN A 26 5.45 -12.43 20.52
C GLN A 26 3.92 -12.68 20.52
N ASP A 27 3.11 -11.65 20.28
CA ASP A 27 1.67 -11.78 20.09
C ASP A 27 1.38 -12.25 18.66
N LEU A 28 1.40 -13.57 18.48
CA LEU A 28 1.20 -14.20 17.17
C LEU A 28 -0.21 -14.00 16.62
N GLN A 29 -1.22 -13.95 17.49
CA GLN A 29 -2.60 -13.74 17.05
C GLN A 29 -2.75 -12.34 16.45
N ARG A 30 -2.33 -11.32 17.18
CA ARG A 30 -2.40 -9.94 16.71
C ARG A 30 -1.51 -9.71 15.49
N THR A 31 -0.33 -10.33 15.46
CA THR A 31 0.57 -10.27 14.30
C THR A 31 -0.12 -10.80 13.05
N ARG A 32 -0.83 -11.94 13.13
CA ARG A 32 -1.56 -12.53 11.99
C ARG A 32 -2.70 -11.63 11.50
N GLU A 33 -3.47 -11.06 12.42
CA GLU A 33 -4.55 -10.13 12.08
C GLU A 33 -4.04 -8.90 11.32
N LEU A 34 -2.97 -8.28 11.82
CA LEU A 34 -2.36 -7.11 11.19
C LEU A 34 -1.69 -7.47 9.86
N HIS A 35 -1.04 -8.63 9.79
CA HIS A 35 -0.46 -9.14 8.55
C HIS A 35 -1.52 -9.38 7.47
N ALA A 36 -2.70 -9.90 7.83
CA ALA A 36 -3.80 -10.06 6.89
C ALA A 36 -4.22 -8.72 6.27
N LYS A 37 -4.28 -7.64 7.05
CA LYS A 37 -4.53 -6.29 6.54
C LYS A 37 -3.43 -5.79 5.62
N VAL A 38 -2.16 -6.06 5.96
CA VAL A 38 -1.02 -5.76 5.07
C VAL A 38 -1.18 -6.47 3.73
N MET A 39 -1.57 -7.74 3.74
CA MET A 39 -1.81 -8.51 2.52
C MET A 39 -3.01 -7.99 1.72
N GLN A 40 -4.08 -7.55 2.37
CA GLN A 40 -5.21 -6.89 1.70
C GLN A 40 -4.78 -5.60 1.00
N ILE A 41 -4.04 -4.72 1.67
CA ILE A 41 -3.52 -3.48 1.07
C ILE A 41 -2.61 -3.81 -0.12
N ALA A 42 -1.66 -4.73 0.06
CA ALA A 42 -0.73 -5.14 -0.99
C ALA A 42 -1.48 -5.72 -2.21
N GLY A 43 -2.44 -6.59 -1.98
CA GLY A 43 -3.31 -7.16 -3.01
C GLY A 43 -4.14 -6.08 -3.73
N SER A 44 -4.59 -5.06 -3.00
CA SER A 44 -5.37 -3.96 -3.57
C SER A 44 -4.56 -3.04 -4.47
N ILE A 45 -3.32 -2.69 -4.10
CA ILE A 45 -2.58 -1.64 -4.82
C ILE A 45 -1.44 -2.14 -5.71
N TYR A 46 -0.75 -3.22 -5.33
CA TYR A 46 0.43 -3.69 -6.07
C TYR A 46 0.11 -4.59 -7.27
N THR A 47 -1.14 -5.05 -7.35
CA THR A 47 -1.60 -5.95 -8.42
C THR A 47 -2.26 -5.22 -9.59
N VAL A 48 -2.42 -3.89 -9.49
CA VAL A 48 -3.01 -3.09 -10.55
C VAL A 48 -1.93 -2.82 -11.61
N GLY A 49 -2.21 -3.19 -12.86
CA GLY A 49 -1.26 -3.08 -13.97
C GLY A 49 -0.46 -4.36 -14.23
N ARG A 50 0.15 -4.45 -15.43
CA ARG A 50 0.76 -5.70 -15.95
C ARG A 50 2.28 -5.78 -15.80
N HIS A 51 2.93 -4.70 -15.39
CA HIS A 51 4.39 -4.60 -15.36
C HIS A 51 4.93 -4.64 -13.94
N LYS A 52 6.22 -4.96 -13.78
CA LYS A 52 6.90 -4.92 -12.47
C LYS A 52 6.84 -3.53 -11.79
N SER A 53 6.67 -2.47 -12.58
CA SER A 53 6.46 -1.11 -12.06
C SER A 53 5.08 -0.90 -11.41
N ALA A 54 4.17 -1.88 -11.47
CA ALA A 54 2.87 -1.84 -10.79
C ALA A 54 2.98 -1.53 -9.30
N ILE A 55 4.00 -2.08 -8.61
CA ILE A 55 4.21 -1.85 -7.18
C ILE A 55 4.37 -0.35 -6.89
N ILE A 56 5.34 0.30 -7.55
CA ILE A 56 5.65 1.71 -7.30
C ILE A 56 4.58 2.65 -7.86
N LYS A 57 3.99 2.32 -9.02
CA LYS A 57 2.88 3.11 -9.60
C LYS A 57 1.64 3.06 -8.72
N GLY A 58 1.28 1.87 -8.22
CA GLY A 58 0.16 1.69 -7.29
C GLY A 58 0.37 2.45 -5.99
N LEU A 59 1.57 2.38 -5.41
CA LEU A 59 1.89 3.13 -4.20
C LEU A 59 1.78 4.65 -4.41
N LYS A 60 2.41 5.19 -5.47
CA LYS A 60 2.36 6.62 -5.78
C LYS A 60 0.95 7.11 -6.15
N CYS A 61 0.19 6.32 -6.90
CA CYS A 61 -1.21 6.59 -7.23
C CYS A 61 -2.06 6.68 -5.94
N ALA A 62 -1.88 5.74 -5.02
CA ALA A 62 -2.57 5.73 -3.73
C ALA A 62 -2.22 6.95 -2.87
N LEU A 63 -0.93 7.28 -2.76
CA LEU A 63 -0.47 8.47 -2.02
C LEU A 63 -1.03 9.77 -2.62
N SER A 64 -1.16 9.84 -3.95
CA SER A 64 -1.79 10.97 -4.63
C SER A 64 -3.29 11.07 -4.36
N LEU A 65 -4.02 9.95 -4.32
CA LEU A 65 -5.44 9.95 -3.94
C LEU A 65 -5.66 10.40 -2.49
N LEU A 66 -4.68 10.13 -1.62
CA LEU A 66 -4.64 10.62 -0.24
C LEU A 66 -4.22 12.08 -0.10
N GLY A 67 -3.81 12.74 -1.19
CA GLY A 67 -3.32 14.11 -1.15
C GLY A 67 -1.93 14.29 -0.53
N ILE A 68 -1.13 13.23 -0.43
CA ILE A 68 0.21 13.26 0.19
C ILE A 68 1.28 13.74 -0.81
N CYS A 69 1.23 13.27 -2.06
CA CYS A 69 2.20 13.64 -3.10
C CYS A 69 1.63 13.47 -4.51
N GLU A 70 2.35 13.91 -5.53
CA GLU A 70 2.00 13.60 -6.92
C GLU A 70 2.34 12.15 -7.29
N ASP A 71 1.61 11.58 -8.25
CA ASP A 71 1.83 10.22 -8.76
C ASP A 71 2.80 10.17 -9.96
N HIS A 72 3.45 11.30 -10.27
CA HIS A 72 4.39 11.41 -11.37
C HIS A 72 5.53 10.38 -11.25
N MET A 73 5.87 9.78 -12.38
CA MET A 73 6.92 8.78 -12.52
C MET A 73 8.03 9.34 -13.39
N ALA A 74 9.28 9.15 -12.95
CA ALA A 74 10.42 9.47 -13.79
C ALA A 74 10.43 8.57 -15.03
N GLU A 75 10.87 9.13 -16.15
CA GLU A 75 11.03 8.38 -17.40
C GLU A 75 11.95 7.15 -17.20
N PRO A 76 11.68 6.05 -17.92
CA PRO A 76 10.70 5.88 -18.99
C PRO A 76 9.30 5.45 -18.49
N PHE A 77 9.06 5.47 -17.18
CA PHE A 77 7.78 5.04 -16.64
C PHE A 77 6.77 6.18 -16.65
N HIS A 78 5.54 5.86 -17.06
CA HIS A 78 4.41 6.76 -16.89
C HIS A 78 3.56 6.36 -15.68
N ARG A 79 2.90 7.33 -15.06
CA ARG A 79 1.84 7.07 -14.08
C ARG A 79 0.73 6.19 -14.66
N PHE A 80 -0.15 5.72 -13.78
CA PHE A 80 -1.35 5.04 -14.22
C PHE A 80 -2.27 5.95 -15.03
N ARG A 81 -3.03 5.36 -15.95
CA ARG A 81 -4.09 6.07 -16.66
C ARG A 81 -5.35 6.02 -15.82
N ASP A 82 -6.39 6.73 -16.27
CA ASP A 82 -7.63 6.89 -15.52
C ASP A 82 -8.26 5.54 -15.13
N ALA A 83 -8.20 4.53 -16.02
CA ALA A 83 -8.73 3.20 -15.73
C ALA A 83 -8.05 2.52 -14.53
N GLU A 84 -6.72 2.47 -14.48
CA GLU A 84 -6.02 1.89 -13.33
C GLU A 84 -6.15 2.77 -12.07
N ARG A 85 -6.20 4.10 -12.25
CA ARG A 85 -6.39 5.03 -11.15
C ARG A 85 -7.75 4.86 -10.49
N GLU A 86 -8.80 4.64 -11.26
CA GLU A 86 -10.15 4.35 -10.74
C GLU A 86 -10.17 3.06 -9.92
N ILE A 87 -9.55 2.00 -10.44
CA ILE A 87 -9.43 0.73 -9.70
C ILE A 87 -8.73 0.94 -8.34
N ILE A 88 -7.66 1.73 -8.30
CA ILE A 88 -6.99 2.05 -7.03
C ILE A 88 -7.94 2.83 -6.11
N ARG A 89 -8.66 3.84 -6.63
CA ARG A 89 -9.60 4.62 -5.84
C ARG A 89 -10.67 3.74 -5.20
N GLU A 90 -11.39 2.94 -6.00
CA GLU A 90 -12.42 2.02 -5.52
C GLU A 90 -11.90 1.09 -4.43
N ARG A 91 -10.71 0.51 -4.62
CA ARG A 91 -10.09 -0.40 -3.65
C ARG A 91 -9.68 0.32 -2.36
N LEU A 92 -9.20 1.56 -2.43
CA LEU A 92 -8.86 2.34 -1.24
C LEU A 92 -10.11 2.79 -0.47
N THR A 93 -11.18 3.17 -1.16
CA THR A 93 -12.48 3.47 -0.55
C THR A 93 -13.04 2.22 0.14
N ALA A 94 -12.99 1.05 -0.51
CA ALA A 94 -13.42 -0.23 0.09
C ALA A 94 -12.60 -0.62 1.34
N LEU A 95 -11.33 -0.20 1.41
CA LEU A 95 -10.46 -0.38 2.58
C LEU A 95 -10.65 0.71 3.65
N GLY A 96 -11.49 1.73 3.39
CA GLY A 96 -11.70 2.87 4.30
C GLY A 96 -10.47 3.77 4.44
N LEU A 97 -9.59 3.79 3.43
CA LEU A 97 -8.38 4.62 3.44
C LEU A 97 -8.60 6.01 2.84
N ILE A 98 -9.62 6.17 2.00
CA ILE A 98 -10.07 7.45 1.43
C ILE A 98 -11.61 7.49 1.41
N ALA A 99 -12.17 8.70 1.32
CA ALA A 99 -13.61 8.95 1.19
C ALA A 99 -14.12 8.63 -0.22
#